data_AF-A0A959SAF8-F1
#
_entry.id   AF-A0A959SAF8-F1
#
_cell.length_a   1.000
_cell.length_b   1.000
_cell.length_c   1.000
_cell.angle_alpha   90.00
_cell.angle_beta   90.00
_cell.angle_gamma   90.00
#
_symmetry.space_group_name_H-M   'P 1'
#
loop_
_entity.id
_entity.type
_entity.pdbx_description
1 polymer ?
#
loop_
_entity_poly.entity_id
_entity_poly.type
_entity_poly.pdbx_seq_one_letter_code
_entity_poly.pdbx_strand_id
1 'polypeptide(L)'
;MVSAFPLFAGLQGGDYHVFPDGRVLMSGAHTLNDPVRGFVGLYNLIWFTNTGYLDTTRVHRTSNGVIYNFKEQPDGRFLCSGTMTTYDGQPVGKVFRIDAAGALDPTFNAPLPWGQAYAYHTLADGRIMLGGYFKPEGTTDTLCTLRLMPDGTVDPSFHPVRGAATFATGSPVPYVLDIEPLADGRCVIVGRFDQLEGEVRGGIALLDEHGDLLEDAFTGEGCGLYIYQSPSIDIPYKAITGITPAPDGSYYIHGGYHGYDDG
;
A
#
# COMPACT_ATOMS: atom_id res chain seq x y z
N MET A 1 1.69 -38.39 -21.62
CA MET A 1 1.03 -38.07 -20.34
C MET A 1 1.37 -36.63 -20.00
N VAL A 2 0.39 -35.71 -20.10
CA VAL A 2 0.56 -34.32 -19.69
C VAL A 2 0.49 -34.30 -18.17
N SER A 3 1.57 -33.89 -17.49
CA SER A 3 1.62 -33.97 -16.02
C SER A 3 0.61 -33.01 -15.40
N ALA A 4 -0.15 -33.55 -14.45
CA ALA A 4 -1.32 -32.92 -13.81
C ALA A 4 -0.96 -31.98 -12.64
N PHE A 5 0.12 -31.19 -12.78
CA PHE A 5 0.45 -30.15 -11.81
C PHE A 5 -0.14 -28.81 -12.26
N PRO A 6 -0.60 -27.95 -11.33
CA PRO A 6 -1.00 -26.62 -11.74
C PRO A 6 0.23 -25.89 -12.29
N LEU A 7 0.08 -25.22 -13.43
CA LEU A 7 1.14 -24.41 -14.05
C LEU A 7 1.62 -23.27 -13.11
N PHE A 8 0.84 -22.99 -12.07
CA PHE A 8 0.98 -21.89 -11.13
C PHE A 8 0.56 -22.33 -9.73
N ALA A 9 1.35 -21.97 -8.71
CA ALA A 9 0.98 -22.09 -7.30
C ALA A 9 1.31 -20.79 -6.56
N GLY A 10 0.31 -20.20 -5.92
CA GLY A 10 0.52 -19.06 -5.02
C GLY A 10 1.16 -19.51 -3.72
N LEU A 11 2.27 -18.88 -3.34
CA LEU A 11 2.94 -19.15 -2.06
C LEU A 11 2.57 -18.10 -1.03
N GLN A 12 2.93 -16.85 -1.30
CA GLN A 12 2.78 -15.78 -0.33
C GLN A 12 2.26 -14.50 -0.98
N GLY A 13 1.07 -14.09 -0.54
CA GLY A 13 0.47 -12.78 -0.78
C GLY A 13 0.49 -12.29 -2.23
N GLY A 14 0.37 -10.98 -2.35
CA GLY A 14 0.34 -10.26 -3.61
C GLY A 14 -1.00 -9.60 -3.86
N ASP A 15 -1.01 -8.83 -4.92
CA ASP A 15 -2.14 -8.09 -5.45
C ASP A 15 -2.24 -8.33 -6.97
N TYR A 16 -3.34 -7.94 -7.59
CA TYR A 16 -3.55 -8.09 -9.02
C TYR A 16 -4.10 -6.81 -9.67
N HIS A 17 -3.81 -6.65 -10.95
CA HIS A 17 -4.29 -5.56 -11.78
C HIS A 17 -4.91 -6.15 -13.03
N VAL A 18 -6.15 -5.75 -13.33
CA VAL A 18 -6.89 -6.17 -14.52
C VAL A 18 -6.85 -5.04 -15.54
N PHE A 19 -6.21 -5.28 -16.68
CA PHE A 19 -6.17 -4.33 -17.79
C PHE A 19 -7.54 -4.23 -18.47
N PRO A 20 -7.84 -3.14 -19.21
CA PRO A 20 -9.12 -2.97 -19.91
C PRO A 20 -9.47 -4.08 -20.91
N ASP A 21 -8.46 -4.77 -21.45
CA ASP A 21 -8.63 -5.90 -22.37
C ASP A 21 -8.83 -7.26 -21.67
N GLY A 22 -8.90 -7.25 -20.34
CA GLY A 22 -9.09 -8.42 -19.48
C GLY A 22 -7.81 -9.17 -19.15
N ARG A 23 -6.64 -8.75 -19.63
CA ARG A 23 -5.37 -9.33 -19.16
C ARG A 23 -5.19 -9.03 -17.67
N VAL A 24 -4.43 -9.88 -16.99
CA VAL A 24 -4.15 -9.74 -15.55
C VAL A 24 -2.65 -9.69 -15.33
N LEU A 25 -2.19 -8.71 -14.56
CA LEU A 25 -0.87 -8.72 -13.93
C LEU A 25 -1.04 -9.10 -12.47
N MET A 26 -0.25 -10.05 -11.99
CA MET A 26 -0.29 -10.52 -10.62
C MET A 26 1.07 -10.36 -9.97
N SER A 27 1.09 -9.76 -8.79
CA SER A 27 2.25 -9.66 -7.92
C SER A 27 2.20 -10.75 -6.83
N GLY A 28 3.29 -10.95 -6.08
CA GLY A 28 3.35 -11.88 -4.95
C GLY A 28 4.62 -12.72 -4.95
N ALA A 29 4.54 -13.92 -4.39
CA ALA A 29 5.54 -14.97 -4.59
C ALA A 29 4.84 -16.25 -5.04
N HIS A 30 5.23 -16.73 -6.22
CA HIS A 30 4.52 -17.78 -6.94
C HIS A 30 5.51 -18.77 -7.52
N THR A 31 5.14 -20.06 -7.54
CA THR A 31 5.88 -21.09 -8.26
C THR A 31 5.22 -21.35 -9.60
N LEU A 32 5.99 -21.26 -10.69
CA LEU A 32 5.57 -21.72 -12.01
C LEU A 32 6.19 -23.08 -12.32
N ASN A 33 5.42 -23.95 -12.99
CA ASN A 33 5.86 -25.26 -13.46
C ASN A 33 5.35 -25.54 -14.88
N ASP A 34 5.83 -24.75 -15.84
CA ASP A 34 5.58 -24.90 -17.27
C ASP A 34 6.90 -25.13 -18.03
N PRO A 35 7.43 -26.37 -18.06
CA PRO A 35 8.66 -26.67 -18.80
C PRO A 35 8.49 -26.57 -20.32
N VAL A 36 7.25 -26.60 -20.83
CA VAL A 36 6.98 -26.50 -22.27
C VAL A 36 7.23 -25.07 -22.76
N ARG A 37 6.84 -24.07 -21.95
CA ARG A 37 7.02 -22.65 -22.25
C ARG A 37 8.24 -22.03 -21.58
N GLY A 38 8.95 -22.79 -20.75
CA GLY A 38 10.19 -22.37 -20.10
C GLY A 38 10.00 -21.61 -18.78
N PHE A 39 8.80 -21.66 -18.19
CA PHE A 39 8.51 -20.99 -16.91
C PHE A 39 8.57 -21.98 -15.76
N VAL A 40 9.76 -22.16 -15.20
CA VAL A 40 9.99 -23.07 -14.07
C VAL A 40 10.76 -22.34 -12.99
N GLY A 41 10.18 -22.24 -11.80
CA GLY A 41 10.81 -21.62 -10.63
C GLY A 41 9.93 -20.60 -9.94
N LEU A 42 10.55 -19.74 -9.13
CA LEU A 42 9.88 -18.69 -8.39
C LEU A 42 9.78 -17.42 -9.24
N TYR A 43 8.59 -16.85 -9.27
CA TYR A 43 8.28 -15.59 -9.94
C TYR A 43 7.44 -14.71 -9.02
N ASN A 44 7.57 -13.40 -9.20
CA ASN A 44 6.96 -12.41 -8.32
C ASN A 44 6.06 -11.44 -9.06
N LEU A 45 6.22 -11.33 -10.38
CA LEU A 45 5.34 -10.57 -11.25
C LEU A 45 5.02 -11.39 -12.49
N ILE A 46 3.75 -11.78 -12.64
CA ILE A 46 3.30 -12.74 -13.65
C ILE A 46 2.15 -12.13 -14.45
N TRP A 47 2.23 -12.28 -15.77
CA TRP A 47 1.17 -11.84 -16.68
C TRP A 47 0.32 -13.04 -17.09
N PHE A 48 -0.98 -12.81 -17.09
CA PHE A 48 -1.98 -13.70 -17.65
C PHE A 48 -2.68 -13.01 -18.81
N THR A 49 -2.93 -13.78 -19.86
CA THR A 49 -3.83 -13.41 -20.94
C THR A 49 -5.27 -13.26 -20.41
N ASN A 50 -6.13 -12.60 -21.17
CA ASN A 50 -7.56 -12.48 -20.85
C ASN A 50 -8.36 -13.79 -20.97
N THR A 51 -7.68 -14.90 -21.29
CA THR A 51 -8.25 -16.27 -21.30
C THR A 51 -7.74 -17.10 -20.12
N GLY A 52 -6.97 -16.52 -19.21
CA GLY A 52 -6.50 -17.17 -17.98
C GLY A 52 -5.21 -17.99 -18.13
N TYR A 53 -4.60 -18.03 -19.32
CA TYR A 53 -3.28 -18.64 -19.51
C TYR A 53 -2.15 -17.66 -19.22
N LEU A 54 -0.98 -18.17 -18.78
CA LEU A 54 0.25 -17.39 -18.71
C LEU A 54 0.53 -16.70 -20.05
N ASP A 55 0.80 -15.40 -20.00
CA ASP A 55 1.10 -14.61 -21.20
C ASP A 55 2.56 -14.80 -21.61
N THR A 56 2.76 -15.66 -22.62
CA THR A 56 4.09 -15.98 -23.16
C THR A 56 4.73 -14.85 -23.95
N THR A 57 3.99 -13.79 -24.24
CA THR A 57 4.51 -12.61 -24.96
C THR A 57 5.13 -11.59 -24.00
N ARG A 58 5.04 -11.84 -22.70
CA ARG A 58 5.52 -10.98 -21.62
C ARG A 58 6.61 -11.69 -20.84
N VAL A 59 7.46 -10.91 -20.19
CA VAL A 59 8.56 -11.44 -19.38
C VAL A 59 8.12 -11.47 -17.93
N HIS A 60 7.81 -12.66 -17.39
CA HIS A 60 7.58 -12.86 -15.96
C HIS A 60 8.84 -12.53 -15.16
N ARG A 61 8.70 -11.81 -14.05
CA ARG A 61 9.82 -11.18 -13.32
C ARG A 61 10.04 -11.82 -11.97
N THR A 62 11.25 -11.66 -11.45
CA THR A 62 11.69 -12.30 -10.22
C THR A 62 12.21 -11.28 -9.22
N SER A 63 12.06 -11.58 -7.93
CA SER A 63 12.67 -10.83 -6.83
C SER A 63 13.11 -11.78 -5.73
N ASN A 64 13.96 -11.33 -4.82
CA ASN A 64 14.39 -12.13 -3.66
C ASN A 64 13.41 -12.08 -2.47
N GLY A 65 12.21 -11.54 -2.68
CA GLY A 65 11.15 -11.38 -1.69
C GLY A 65 9.81 -11.18 -2.37
N VAL A 66 8.76 -10.94 -1.58
CA VAL A 66 7.37 -10.84 -2.04
C VAL A 66 7.05 -9.42 -2.47
N ILE A 67 6.43 -9.24 -3.64
CA ILE A 67 5.75 -7.98 -4.00
C ILE A 67 4.33 -8.06 -3.44
N TYR A 68 4.04 -7.33 -2.37
CA TYR A 68 2.74 -7.43 -1.71
C TYR A 68 1.67 -6.59 -2.39
N ASN A 69 2.03 -5.37 -2.76
CA ASN A 69 1.11 -4.41 -3.33
C ASN A 69 1.76 -3.74 -4.53
N PHE A 70 0.92 -3.35 -5.48
CA PHE A 70 1.33 -2.55 -6.61
C PHE A 70 0.15 -1.74 -7.16
N LYS A 71 0.42 -0.58 -7.75
CA LYS A 71 -0.60 0.30 -8.28
C LYS A 71 -0.15 0.92 -9.60
N GLU A 72 -0.99 0.82 -10.62
CA GLU A 72 -0.77 1.47 -11.89
C GLU A 72 -0.88 3.01 -11.73
N GLN A 73 0.03 3.72 -12.36
CA GLN A 73 0.04 5.18 -12.49
C GLN A 73 -0.60 5.60 -13.83
N PRO A 74 -1.03 6.86 -14.01
CA PRO A 74 -1.68 7.32 -15.25
C PRO A 74 -0.89 7.12 -16.54
N ASP A 75 0.43 6.92 -16.45
CA ASP A 75 1.33 6.68 -17.59
C ASP A 75 1.57 5.18 -17.87
N GLY A 76 0.90 4.28 -17.16
CA GLY A 76 1.01 2.82 -17.31
C GLY A 76 2.19 2.18 -16.58
N ARG A 77 2.99 2.96 -15.83
CA ARG A 77 3.99 2.42 -14.90
C ARG A 77 3.32 1.94 -13.62
N PHE A 78 4.01 1.12 -12.83
CA PHE A 78 3.48 0.64 -11.55
C PHE A 78 4.42 0.99 -10.41
N LEU A 79 3.86 1.53 -9.33
CA LEU A 79 4.53 1.57 -8.03
C LEU A 79 4.37 0.22 -7.36
N CYS A 80 5.43 -0.29 -6.75
CA CYS A 80 5.47 -1.59 -6.10
C CYS A 80 5.99 -1.44 -4.67
N SER A 81 5.52 -2.28 -3.75
CA SER A 81 6.21 -2.51 -2.48
C SER A 81 6.24 -3.97 -2.07
N GLY A 82 7.14 -4.26 -1.13
CA GLY A 82 7.24 -5.59 -0.60
C GLY A 82 8.45 -5.79 0.30
N THR A 83 8.81 -7.05 0.49
CA THR A 83 9.89 -7.44 1.40
C THR A 83 11.24 -7.57 0.73
N MET A 84 11.29 -7.56 -0.60
CA MET A 84 12.50 -7.74 -1.39
C MET A 84 13.57 -6.67 -1.11
N THR A 85 14.79 -7.00 -1.48
CA THR A 85 15.91 -6.05 -1.62
C THR A 85 16.50 -6.08 -3.03
N THR A 86 16.09 -7.04 -3.87
CA THR A 86 16.43 -7.08 -5.29
C THR A 86 15.23 -7.43 -6.18
N TYR A 87 15.21 -6.87 -7.38
CA TYR A 87 14.25 -7.11 -8.46
C TYR A 87 15.00 -7.35 -9.77
N ASP A 88 14.79 -8.50 -10.42
CA ASP A 88 15.58 -8.98 -11.56
C ASP A 88 17.11 -8.84 -11.35
N GLY A 89 17.54 -9.13 -10.11
CA GLY A 89 18.94 -9.05 -9.69
C GLY A 89 19.46 -7.63 -9.39
N GLN A 90 18.68 -6.58 -9.65
CA GLN A 90 19.05 -5.20 -9.35
C GLN A 90 18.60 -4.80 -7.94
N PRO A 91 19.38 -4.02 -7.17
CA PRO A 91 18.95 -3.52 -5.86
C PRO A 91 17.73 -2.61 -5.96
N VAL A 92 16.79 -2.76 -5.02
CA VAL A 92 15.61 -1.88 -4.88
C VAL A 92 15.32 -1.56 -3.42
N GLY A 93 14.70 -0.41 -3.18
CA GLY A 93 14.11 -0.06 -1.89
C GLY A 93 12.80 -0.80 -1.62
N LYS A 94 12.13 -0.48 -0.51
CA LYS A 94 10.82 -1.05 -0.17
C LYS A 94 9.68 -0.50 -1.00
N VAL A 95 9.90 0.65 -1.65
CA VAL A 95 9.06 1.17 -2.71
C VAL A 95 9.93 1.38 -3.94
N PHE A 96 9.50 0.86 -5.08
CA PHE A 96 10.17 1.02 -6.37
C PHE A 96 9.14 1.14 -7.48
N ARG A 97 9.58 1.55 -8.67
CA ARG A 97 8.72 1.66 -9.85
C ARG A 97 9.16 0.70 -10.93
N ILE A 98 8.20 0.12 -11.63
CA ILE A 98 8.41 -0.66 -12.85
C ILE A 98 7.69 0.00 -14.03
N ASP A 99 8.20 -0.20 -15.23
CA ASP A 99 7.55 0.24 -16.44
C ASP A 99 6.34 -0.63 -16.80
N ALA A 100 5.61 -0.25 -17.85
CA ALA A 100 4.46 -1.01 -18.34
C ALA A 100 4.83 -2.43 -18.82
N ALA A 101 6.10 -2.73 -19.11
CA ALA A 101 6.61 -4.07 -19.43
C ALA A 101 7.16 -4.82 -18.21
N GLY A 102 6.99 -4.24 -17.02
CA GLY A 102 7.46 -4.73 -15.73
C GLY A 102 8.98 -4.76 -15.58
N ALA A 103 9.74 -4.04 -16.41
CA ALA A 103 11.16 -3.81 -16.15
C ALA A 103 11.30 -2.73 -15.06
N LEU A 104 12.37 -2.80 -14.27
CA LEU A 104 12.68 -1.78 -13.25
C LEU A 104 12.85 -0.40 -13.91
N ASP A 105 12.23 0.63 -13.34
CA ASP A 105 12.50 2.02 -13.71
C ASP A 105 13.64 2.58 -12.82
N PRO A 106 14.87 2.70 -13.33
CA PRO A 106 16.00 3.16 -12.54
C PRO A 106 15.96 4.66 -12.24
N THR A 107 15.04 5.40 -12.85
CA THR A 107 14.89 6.85 -12.61
C THR A 107 14.05 7.19 -11.39
N PHE A 108 13.42 6.18 -10.77
CA PHE A 108 12.61 6.34 -9.57
C PHE A 108 13.39 5.95 -8.31
N ASN A 109 13.58 6.90 -7.39
CA ASN A 109 14.41 6.69 -6.19
C ASN A 109 13.71 7.10 -4.89
N ALA A 110 12.92 6.19 -4.31
CA ALA A 110 12.28 6.40 -3.02
C ALA A 110 13.22 6.06 -1.84
N PRO A 111 13.45 6.98 -0.88
CA PRO A 111 14.34 6.77 0.25
C PRO A 111 13.67 5.99 1.39
N LEU A 112 13.17 4.79 1.07
CA LEU A 112 12.49 3.88 2.00
C LEU A 112 13.24 2.53 2.06
N PRO A 113 14.33 2.42 2.84
CA PRO A 113 15.11 1.19 2.92
C PRO A 113 14.46 0.09 3.75
N TRP A 114 13.49 0.44 4.60
CA TRP A 114 12.77 -0.50 5.46
C TRP A 114 11.29 -0.15 5.56
N GLY A 115 10.50 -1.16 5.96
CA GLY A 115 9.06 -1.04 6.13
C GLY A 115 8.30 -1.48 4.90
N GLN A 116 7.02 -1.11 4.84
CA GLN A 116 6.10 -1.45 3.78
C GLN A 116 5.10 -0.32 3.59
N ALA A 117 4.93 0.14 2.36
CA ALA A 117 3.80 0.98 2.01
C ALA A 117 2.54 0.10 1.83
N TYR A 118 1.42 0.53 2.39
CA TYR A 118 0.12 -0.12 2.20
C TYR A 118 -0.72 0.63 1.16
N ALA A 119 -0.59 1.96 1.11
CA ALA A 119 -1.34 2.84 0.20
C ALA A 119 -0.42 3.61 -0.76
N TYR A 120 -0.88 3.80 -2.00
CA TYR A 120 -0.19 4.56 -3.06
C TYR A 120 -1.20 5.36 -3.86
N HIS A 121 -1.09 6.68 -3.82
CA HIS A 121 -1.94 7.54 -4.61
C HIS A 121 -1.09 8.49 -5.43
N THR A 122 -1.11 8.31 -6.74
CA THR A 122 -0.53 9.29 -7.66
C THR A 122 -1.54 10.44 -7.80
N LEU A 123 -1.15 11.63 -7.36
CA LEU A 123 -1.93 12.85 -7.42
C LEU A 123 -1.96 13.39 -8.86
N ALA A 124 -2.88 14.33 -9.14
CA ALA A 124 -3.10 14.86 -10.49
C ALA A 124 -1.87 15.54 -11.10
N ASP A 125 -0.96 16.06 -10.27
CA ASP A 125 0.30 16.68 -10.69
C ASP A 125 1.49 15.71 -10.77
N GLY A 126 1.25 14.42 -10.54
CA GLY A 126 2.25 13.36 -10.58
C GLY A 126 3.02 13.14 -9.27
N ARG A 127 2.79 13.96 -8.23
CA ARG A 127 3.28 13.64 -6.88
C ARG A 127 2.62 12.37 -6.38
N ILE A 128 3.27 11.69 -5.44
CA ILE A 128 2.83 10.38 -4.95
C ILE A 128 2.70 10.43 -3.44
N MET A 129 1.50 10.19 -2.94
CA MET A 129 1.23 10.05 -1.52
C MET A 129 1.37 8.58 -1.10
N LEU A 130 2.12 8.34 -0.03
CA LEU A 130 2.37 7.03 0.55
C LEU A 130 1.91 6.99 2.01
N GLY A 131 1.28 5.88 2.38
CA GLY A 131 0.95 5.52 3.75
C GLY A 131 1.31 4.07 4.00
N GLY A 132 1.78 3.74 5.19
CA GLY A 132 2.15 2.36 5.49
C GLY A 132 2.76 2.16 6.85
N TYR A 133 3.54 1.09 7.01
CA TYR A 133 4.39 0.83 8.16
C TYR A 133 5.85 0.97 7.76
N PHE A 134 6.38 2.18 7.80
CA PHE A 134 7.75 2.50 7.41
C PHE A 134 8.24 3.75 8.16
N LYS A 135 9.54 4.02 8.11
CA LYS A 135 10.08 5.29 8.58
C LYS A 135 10.95 5.90 7.49
N PRO A 136 10.57 7.07 6.97
CA PRO A 136 11.46 7.82 6.09
C PRO A 136 12.75 8.17 6.85
N GLU A 137 13.89 8.15 6.17
CA GLU A 137 15.14 8.59 6.80
C GLU A 137 15.15 10.10 7.01
N GLY A 138 15.64 10.56 8.16
CA GLY A 138 15.82 12.01 8.43
C GLY A 138 14.55 12.81 8.70
N THR A 139 13.38 12.17 8.91
CA THR A 139 12.12 12.86 9.23
C THR A 139 11.73 12.77 10.71
N THR A 140 10.85 13.68 11.16
CA THR A 140 10.13 13.62 12.44
C THR A 140 8.75 12.96 12.34
N ASP A 141 8.35 12.51 11.15
CA ASP A 141 7.10 11.77 10.93
C ASP A 141 7.06 10.53 11.84
N THR A 142 5.95 10.35 12.55
CA THR A 142 5.70 9.15 13.35
C THR A 142 4.49 8.35 12.88
N LEU A 143 3.70 8.91 11.97
CA LEU A 143 2.48 8.29 11.44
C LEU A 143 2.72 7.35 10.25
N CYS A 144 3.94 7.34 9.72
CA CYS A 144 4.35 6.61 8.53
C CYS A 144 3.67 7.15 7.25
N THR A 145 3.70 8.48 7.08
CA THR A 145 3.28 9.15 5.83
C THR A 145 4.47 9.73 5.08
N LEU A 146 4.38 9.80 3.76
CA LEU A 146 5.39 10.43 2.92
C LEU A 146 4.80 10.86 1.60
N ARG A 147 5.11 12.08 1.14
CA ARG A 147 4.88 12.48 -0.25
C ARG A 147 6.18 12.48 -1.03
N LEU A 148 6.13 11.92 -2.23
CA LEU A 148 7.23 11.88 -3.17
C LEU A 148 6.93 12.73 -4.41
N MET A 149 7.98 13.27 -5.00
CA MET A 149 7.99 13.82 -6.34
C MET A 149 7.83 12.69 -7.39
N PRO A 150 7.48 13.02 -8.65
CA PRO A 150 7.33 12.01 -9.71
C PRO A 150 8.56 11.11 -9.97
N ASP A 151 9.76 11.57 -9.60
CA ASP A 151 11.02 10.82 -9.67
C ASP A 151 11.33 9.99 -8.41
N GLY A 152 10.42 9.98 -7.44
CA GLY A 152 10.55 9.26 -6.18
C GLY A 152 11.33 9.99 -5.08
N THR A 153 11.90 11.16 -5.35
CA THR A 153 12.54 11.98 -4.30
C THR A 153 11.48 12.51 -3.31
N VAL A 154 11.86 12.80 -2.07
CA VAL A 154 10.91 13.35 -1.07
C VAL A 154 10.43 14.73 -1.52
N ASP A 155 9.12 14.97 -1.44
CA ASP A 155 8.55 16.30 -1.65
C ASP A 155 8.79 17.18 -0.41
N PRO A 156 9.60 18.25 -0.51
CA PRO A 156 9.90 19.11 0.63
C PRO A 156 8.73 20.02 1.05
N SER A 157 7.67 20.11 0.24
CA SER A 157 6.47 20.90 0.53
C SER A 157 5.44 20.15 1.37
N PHE A 158 5.70 18.89 1.72
CA PHE A 158 4.85 18.07 2.56
C PHE A 158 5.41 18.01 3.99
N HIS A 159 4.62 18.45 4.95
CA HIS A 159 4.95 18.47 6.35
C HIS A 159 4.81 17.07 6.97
N PRO A 160 5.78 16.64 7.80
CA PRO A 160 5.68 15.37 8.53
C PRO A 160 4.50 15.33 9.49
N VAL A 161 3.74 14.22 9.50
CA VAL A 161 2.60 14.05 10.39
C VAL A 161 2.99 13.22 11.62
N ARG A 162 2.65 13.72 12.80
CA ARG A 162 2.91 13.07 14.09
C ARG A 162 1.67 12.35 14.56
N GLY A 163 1.70 11.03 14.43
CA GLY A 163 0.69 10.14 14.96
C GLY A 163 1.10 9.49 16.28
N ALA A 164 0.10 9.08 17.07
CA ALA A 164 0.25 8.13 18.17
C ALA A 164 -0.88 7.08 18.16
N ALA A 165 -0.59 5.92 18.75
CA ALA A 165 -1.57 4.87 19.02
C ALA A 165 -1.48 4.49 20.51
N THR A 166 -2.31 5.12 21.34
CA THR A 166 -2.24 5.06 22.81
C THR A 166 -3.16 3.99 23.42
N PHE A 167 -4.07 3.44 22.64
CA PHE A 167 -5.05 2.43 23.06
C PHE A 167 -4.48 1.03 23.38
N ALA A 168 -3.16 0.81 23.33
CA ALA A 168 -2.53 -0.46 23.68
C ALA A 168 -1.19 -0.27 24.42
N THR A 169 -0.91 -1.16 25.36
CA THR A 169 0.36 -1.16 26.12
C THR A 169 1.55 -1.45 25.21
N GLY A 170 2.68 -0.77 25.47
CA GLY A 170 3.87 -0.84 24.61
C GLY A 170 3.89 0.15 23.44
N SER A 171 2.90 1.06 23.36
CA SER A 171 2.75 2.09 22.32
C SER A 171 3.01 1.53 20.92
N PRO A 172 2.05 0.78 20.33
CA PRO A 172 2.23 0.29 18.97
C PRO A 172 2.57 1.46 18.05
N VAL A 173 3.55 1.26 17.17
CA VAL A 173 3.87 2.27 16.15
C VAL A 173 2.59 2.53 15.34
N PRO A 174 2.10 3.78 15.26
CA PRO A 174 0.94 4.09 14.47
C PRO A 174 1.29 3.99 12.98
N TYR A 175 0.30 3.68 12.16
CA TYR A 175 0.51 3.57 10.72
C TYR A 175 -0.77 3.83 9.94
N VAL A 176 -0.58 4.28 8.70
CA VAL A 176 -1.64 4.50 7.72
C VAL A 176 -1.84 3.21 6.91
N LEU A 177 -3.09 2.78 6.79
CA LEU A 177 -3.48 1.60 6.00
C LEU A 177 -4.01 2.00 4.63
N ASP A 178 -4.68 3.15 4.52
CA ASP A 178 -5.26 3.63 3.27
C ASP A 178 -5.30 5.17 3.24
N ILE A 179 -5.30 5.74 2.04
CA ILE A 179 -5.30 7.19 1.80
C ILE A 179 -6.27 7.48 0.67
N GLU A 180 -7.19 8.40 0.87
CA GLU A 180 -8.12 8.84 -0.17
C GLU A 180 -7.89 10.32 -0.49
N PRO A 181 -7.22 10.64 -1.61
CA PRO A 181 -7.12 12.01 -2.09
C PRO A 181 -8.49 12.57 -2.47
N LEU A 182 -8.75 13.81 -2.08
CA LEU A 182 -9.95 14.55 -2.43
C LEU A 182 -9.67 15.50 -3.61
N ALA A 183 -10.73 15.94 -4.29
CA ALA A 183 -10.62 16.76 -5.51
C ALA A 183 -10.02 18.16 -5.29
N ASP A 184 -9.96 18.63 -4.05
CA ASP A 184 -9.46 19.95 -3.65
C ASP A 184 -8.04 19.93 -3.07
N GLY A 185 -7.31 18.83 -3.24
CA GLY A 185 -5.93 18.68 -2.76
C GLY A 185 -5.83 18.18 -1.31
N ARG A 186 -6.94 18.13 -0.58
CA ARG A 186 -7.00 17.46 0.73
C ARG A 186 -6.90 15.95 0.58
N CYS A 187 -6.64 15.25 1.67
CA CYS A 187 -6.74 13.80 1.70
C CYS A 187 -7.31 13.29 3.02
N VAL A 188 -8.07 12.20 2.95
CA VAL A 188 -8.45 11.43 4.12
C VAL A 188 -7.40 10.35 4.31
N ILE A 189 -6.89 10.22 5.53
CA ILE A 189 -6.04 9.09 5.91
C ILE A 189 -6.80 8.21 6.88
N VAL A 190 -6.61 6.89 6.75
CA VAL A 190 -7.16 5.92 7.70
C VAL A 190 -6.11 4.90 8.10
N GLY A 191 -6.20 4.41 9.33
CA GLY A 191 -5.22 3.45 9.81
C GLY A 191 -5.34 3.11 11.28
N ARG A 192 -4.20 2.74 11.84
CA ARG A 192 -4.02 2.39 13.25
C ARG A 192 -3.37 3.56 13.98
N PHE A 193 -4.18 4.51 14.45
CA PHE A 193 -3.78 5.63 15.29
C PHE A 193 -5.01 6.11 16.07
N ASP A 194 -4.80 6.83 17.17
CA ASP A 194 -5.87 7.49 17.94
C ASP A 194 -5.58 8.95 18.24
N GLN A 195 -4.39 9.44 17.89
CA GLN A 195 -4.04 10.85 17.96
C GLN A 195 -3.21 11.28 16.75
N LEU A 196 -3.45 12.50 16.29
CA LEU A 196 -2.62 13.22 15.31
C LEU A 196 -2.33 14.63 15.83
N GLU A 197 -1.07 15.05 15.81
CA GLU A 197 -0.63 16.37 16.28
C GLU A 197 -1.10 16.73 17.70
N GLY A 198 -1.36 15.71 18.54
CA GLY A 198 -1.88 15.86 19.90
C GLY A 198 -3.40 15.88 20.00
N GLU A 199 -4.11 15.97 18.88
CA GLU A 199 -5.57 15.93 18.81
C GLU A 199 -6.11 14.51 18.67
N VAL A 200 -7.28 14.24 19.25
CA VAL A 200 -7.93 12.93 19.13
C VAL A 200 -8.40 12.71 17.69
N ARG A 201 -7.93 11.63 17.08
CA ARG A 201 -8.30 11.19 15.72
C ARG A 201 -8.33 9.68 15.68
N GLY A 202 -9.49 9.07 15.96
CA GLY A 202 -9.62 7.62 16.03
C GLY A 202 -9.59 6.94 14.67
N GLY A 203 -8.39 6.63 14.17
CA GLY A 203 -8.18 5.83 12.96
C GLY A 203 -8.59 6.50 11.65
N ILE A 204 -9.01 7.77 11.69
CA ILE A 204 -9.34 8.60 10.53
C ILE A 204 -8.97 10.06 10.81
N ALA A 205 -8.47 10.75 9.79
CA ALA A 205 -8.20 12.18 9.84
C ALA A 205 -8.25 12.79 8.44
N LEU A 206 -8.46 14.11 8.38
CA LEU A 206 -8.41 14.91 7.17
C LEU A 206 -7.13 15.76 7.19
N LEU A 207 -6.36 15.71 6.12
CA LEU A 207 -5.17 16.55 5.91
C LEU A 207 -5.37 17.48 4.73
N ASP A 208 -4.67 18.61 4.73
CA ASP A 208 -4.58 19.51 3.58
C ASP A 208 -3.53 19.06 2.54
N GLU A 209 -3.32 19.89 1.52
CA GLU A 209 -2.33 19.63 0.47
C GLU A 209 -0.86 19.76 0.94
N HIS A 210 -0.61 20.18 2.17
CA HIS A 210 0.71 20.23 2.77
C HIS A 210 0.91 19.15 3.83
N GLY A 211 -0.13 18.36 4.16
CA GLY A 211 -0.08 17.35 5.20
C GLY A 211 -0.43 17.88 6.58
N ASP A 212 -0.92 19.12 6.68
CA ASP A 212 -1.35 19.71 7.92
C ASP A 212 -2.75 19.17 8.30
N LEU A 213 -2.94 18.88 9.59
CA LEU A 213 -4.21 18.37 10.12
C LEU A 213 -5.31 19.43 10.01
N LEU A 214 -6.43 19.05 9.41
CA LEU A 214 -7.63 19.89 9.32
C LEU A 214 -8.64 19.57 10.43
N GLU A 215 -9.44 20.57 10.79
CA GLU A 215 -10.51 20.48 11.80
C GLU A 215 -11.92 20.53 11.18
N ASP A 216 -12.02 20.53 9.85
CA ASP A 216 -13.32 20.59 9.15
C ASP A 216 -14.14 19.31 9.31
N ALA A 217 -13.49 18.17 9.59
CA ALA A 217 -14.12 16.86 9.66
C ALA A 217 -13.32 15.90 10.57
N PHE A 218 -13.99 14.83 11.02
CA PHE A 218 -13.39 13.74 11.80
C PHE A 218 -12.78 14.19 13.13
N THR A 219 -13.42 15.15 13.79
CA THR A 219 -12.92 15.77 15.04
C THR A 219 -13.27 15.01 16.31
N GLY A 220 -14.21 14.07 16.24
CA GLY A 220 -14.61 13.21 17.37
C GLY A 220 -13.62 12.09 17.70
N GLU A 221 -14.06 11.18 18.57
CA GLU A 221 -13.27 10.02 19.04
C GLU A 221 -12.89 9.03 17.92
N GLY A 222 -13.53 9.15 16.75
CA GLY A 222 -13.37 8.32 15.58
C GLY A 222 -13.81 6.88 15.84
N CYS A 223 -13.02 5.91 15.39
CA CYS A 223 -13.31 4.51 15.62
C CYS A 223 -13.08 4.11 17.10
N GLY A 224 -14.03 3.40 17.70
CA GLY A 224 -13.92 2.96 19.08
C GLY A 224 -13.06 1.70 19.26
N LEU A 225 -12.50 1.53 20.46
CA LEU A 225 -11.69 0.37 20.80
C LEU A 225 -12.57 -0.88 20.97
N TYR A 226 -12.22 -1.93 20.23
CA TYR A 226 -12.72 -3.29 20.42
C TYR A 226 -11.62 -4.16 21.03
N ILE A 227 -11.90 -4.88 22.12
CA ILE A 227 -10.95 -5.84 22.68
C ILE A 227 -11.48 -7.24 22.37
N TYR A 228 -10.77 -7.96 21.50
CA TYR A 228 -11.01 -9.38 21.32
C TYR A 228 -10.35 -10.14 22.46
N GLN A 229 -11.19 -10.78 23.28
CA GLN A 229 -10.74 -11.56 24.41
C GLN A 229 -10.51 -13.02 23.98
N SER A 230 -9.28 -13.49 24.15
CA SER A 230 -8.91 -14.91 24.05
C SER A 230 -8.43 -15.40 25.41
N PRO A 231 -8.55 -16.70 25.73
CA PRO A 231 -8.05 -17.26 26.99
C PRO A 231 -6.57 -16.95 27.32
N SER A 232 -5.76 -16.61 26.32
CA SER A 232 -4.33 -16.36 26.46
C SER A 232 -3.89 -14.92 26.19
N ILE A 233 -4.70 -14.12 25.50
CA ILE A 233 -4.31 -12.76 25.07
C ILE A 233 -5.54 -11.91 24.79
N ASP A 234 -5.51 -10.67 25.26
CA ASP A 234 -6.44 -9.62 24.84
C ASP A 234 -5.84 -8.88 23.64
N ILE A 235 -6.56 -8.86 22.52
CA ILE A 235 -6.10 -8.22 21.28
C ILE A 235 -6.92 -6.96 21.04
N PRO A 236 -6.32 -5.75 21.18
CA PRO A 236 -7.00 -4.50 20.90
C PRO A 236 -7.08 -4.24 19.39
N TYR A 237 -8.28 -3.96 18.92
CA TYR A 237 -8.62 -3.52 17.57
C TYR A 237 -9.21 -2.11 17.65
N LYS A 238 -8.48 -1.15 17.07
CA LYS A 238 -8.92 0.23 16.85
C LYS A 238 -8.23 0.70 15.57
N ALA A 239 -8.75 0.25 14.44
CA ALA A 239 -8.17 0.57 13.14
C ALA A 239 -9.24 0.57 12.04
N ILE A 240 -9.24 1.63 11.23
CA ILE A 240 -9.92 1.66 9.95
C ILE A 240 -8.89 1.19 8.92
N THR A 241 -9.19 0.11 8.21
CA THR A 241 -8.26 -0.56 7.30
C THR A 241 -8.38 -0.10 5.86
N GLY A 242 -9.46 0.59 5.52
CA GLY A 242 -9.70 1.12 4.19
C GLY A 242 -10.85 2.10 4.15
N ILE A 243 -10.82 2.93 3.13
CA ILE A 243 -11.84 3.90 2.78
C ILE A 243 -12.13 3.76 1.28
N THR A 244 -13.40 3.84 0.87
CA THR A 244 -13.77 3.63 -0.53
C THR A 244 -14.89 4.58 -0.94
N PRO A 245 -14.76 5.31 -2.06
CA PRO A 245 -15.82 6.14 -2.60
C PRO A 245 -17.12 5.35 -2.82
N ALA A 246 -18.24 5.91 -2.39
CA ALA A 246 -19.56 5.41 -2.70
C ALA A 246 -20.15 6.12 -3.94
N PRO A 247 -21.09 5.48 -4.66
CA PRO A 247 -21.67 6.07 -5.88
C PRO A 247 -22.42 7.40 -5.68
N ASP A 248 -22.85 7.70 -4.46
CA ASP A 248 -23.58 8.93 -4.10
C ASP A 248 -22.66 10.09 -3.69
N GLY A 249 -21.34 9.90 -3.75
CA GLY A 249 -20.34 10.88 -3.33
C GLY A 249 -19.99 10.82 -1.83
N SER A 250 -20.60 9.90 -1.07
CA SER A 250 -20.13 9.56 0.28
C SER A 250 -18.98 8.55 0.25
N TYR A 251 -18.55 8.06 1.41
CA TYR A 251 -17.49 7.07 1.54
C TYR A 251 -17.91 5.94 2.46
N TYR A 252 -17.52 4.72 2.11
CA TYR A 252 -17.52 3.58 3.04
C TYR A 252 -16.19 3.56 3.78
N ILE A 253 -16.24 3.38 5.11
CA ILE A 253 -15.08 3.00 5.91
C ILE A 253 -15.24 1.57 6.40
N HIS A 254 -14.14 0.83 6.46
CA HIS A 254 -14.17 -0.54 6.97
C HIS A 254 -12.91 -0.86 7.77
N GLY A 255 -13.02 -1.75 8.75
CA GLY A 255 -11.90 -2.14 9.59
C GLY A 255 -12.31 -2.94 10.82
N GLY A 256 -11.42 -2.98 11.81
CA GLY A 256 -11.64 -3.64 13.09
C GLY A 256 -11.75 -2.60 14.20
N TYR A 257 -12.98 -2.29 14.61
CA TYR A 257 -13.30 -1.30 15.64
C TYR A 257 -14.72 -1.50 16.18
N HIS A 258 -15.05 -0.82 17.28
CA HIS A 258 -16.39 -0.83 17.87
C HIS A 258 -17.01 0.58 17.81
N GLY A 259 -17.98 0.77 16.91
CA GLY A 259 -18.66 2.06 16.76
C GLY A 259 -17.79 3.14 16.13
N TYR A 260 -18.43 4.25 15.77
CA TYR A 260 -17.79 5.40 15.14
C TYR A 260 -18.45 6.68 15.66
N ASP A 261 -17.64 7.69 15.97
CA ASP A 261 -18.07 8.99 16.50
C ASP A 261 -17.21 10.11 15.92
N ASP A 262 -17.83 11.06 15.21
CA ASP A 262 -17.18 12.24 14.65
C ASP A 262 -17.59 13.57 15.31
N GLY A 263 -18.39 13.54 16.39
CA GLY A 263 -18.83 14.72 17.15
C GLY A 263 -20.34 14.82 17.36
#